data_AF-A0AAV1KJ61-F1
#
_entry.id   AF-A0AAV1KJ61-F1
#
_cell.length_a   1.000
_cell.length_b   1.000
_cell.length_c   1.000
_cell.angle_alpha   90.00
_cell.angle_beta   90.00
_cell.angle_gamma   90.00
#
_symmetry.space_group_name_H-M   'P 1'
#
loop_
_entity.id
_entity.type
_entity.pdbx_description
1 polymer ?
#
loop_
_entity_poly.entity_id
_entity_poly.type
_entity_poly.pdbx_seq_one_letter_code
_entity_poly.pdbx_strand_id
1 'polypeptide(L)'
;MLTLIADKKIKRNFCHGILLQVIKLLDNKPDNLTLEEDAIERLQSHIESTQWILELTVDQLPCYLLMDEYWKMVNLLIWRFPSLINQNIIEKVIEYLNILLTHDNHAVIAPGRDICLANATSLYFIILNKYGNTDEIQRLIYTALSHKSYEIVLASLNYLLILYNELDPEDKLQEHLSLLRNESILEILKTDPKYTSELSQVLKTAKYLECKQKCLKVLSLEDDTQKYIIEANLNKKELSDEVIIYELIHLVENEHEKFTHIYLYSLTSFLMKKLRESDANEKCILEAVRMIFACSSSDNSESTRGVVVGFLERNFKLLINMKFYDLTEEEKFEMKASLLATLVCLLEDDEEALRQRCGGVVAHAACPELGAAVGSRCAELLLGRVCGSSAALQLLAVLALLDFRCQVCLSDQADDECRIFDQNEKYNVFLEETIWTVACADHIKQIYKGSNICERILEMFDDPLYKQTFDKLCGGNVGAFRNILNGLERSDVVNPKVALFVRELRR
;
A
#
# COMPACT_ATOMS: atom_id res chain seq x y z
N MET A 1 -31.72 -20.28 26.28
CA MET A 1 -31.09 -18.95 26.25
C MET A 1 -31.96 -17.93 25.53
N LEU A 2 -32.37 -18.16 24.27
CA LEU A 2 -33.28 -17.26 23.54
C LEU A 2 -34.59 -16.96 24.30
N THR A 3 -35.19 -17.95 24.97
CA THR A 3 -36.38 -17.75 25.83
C THR A 3 -36.15 -16.73 26.96
N LEU A 4 -34.93 -16.66 27.51
CA LEU A 4 -34.59 -15.67 28.54
C LEU A 4 -34.41 -14.27 27.91
N ILE A 5 -33.82 -14.20 26.72
CA ILE A 5 -33.66 -12.94 25.99
C ILE A 5 -35.03 -12.37 25.58
N ALA A 6 -36.01 -13.22 25.27
CA ALA A 6 -37.36 -12.81 24.89
C ALA A 6 -38.12 -12.04 26.00
N ASP A 7 -37.70 -12.13 27.27
CA ASP A 7 -38.29 -11.35 28.36
C ASP A 7 -37.82 -9.89 28.31
N LYS A 8 -38.70 -8.96 27.90
CA LYS A 8 -38.41 -7.51 27.87
C LYS A 8 -38.02 -6.93 29.24
N LYS A 9 -38.31 -7.63 30.35
CA LYS A 9 -37.95 -7.20 31.73
C LYS A 9 -36.59 -7.72 32.19
N ILE A 10 -35.88 -8.46 31.36
CA ILE A 10 -34.54 -8.96 31.68
C ILE A 10 -33.59 -7.80 32.04
N LYS A 11 -32.74 -8.01 33.06
CA LYS A 11 -31.69 -7.04 33.38
C LYS A 11 -30.71 -6.94 32.21
N ARG A 12 -30.44 -5.70 31.75
CA ARG A 12 -29.61 -5.43 30.56
C ARG A 12 -28.23 -6.11 30.60
N ASN A 13 -27.54 -6.07 31.74
CA ASN A 13 -26.24 -6.74 31.91
C ASN A 13 -26.33 -8.27 31.82
N PHE A 14 -27.41 -8.86 32.33
CA PHE A 14 -27.66 -10.30 32.23
C PHE A 14 -28.02 -10.70 30.80
N CYS A 15 -28.83 -9.89 30.10
CA CYS A 15 -29.13 -10.05 28.68
C CYS A 15 -27.84 -10.03 27.84
N HIS A 16 -26.96 -9.05 28.07
CA HIS A 16 -25.67 -8.95 27.39
C HIS A 16 -24.82 -10.22 27.59
N GLY A 17 -24.73 -10.71 28.83
CA GLY A 17 -24.02 -11.96 29.13
C GLY A 17 -24.60 -13.18 28.38
N ILE A 18 -25.93 -13.28 28.26
CA ILE A 18 -26.57 -14.37 27.52
C ILE A 18 -26.33 -14.22 26.01
N LEU A 19 -26.42 -13.01 25.45
CA LEU A 19 -26.13 -12.76 24.03
C LEU A 19 -24.72 -13.22 23.66
N LEU A 20 -23.71 -12.86 24.46
CA LEU A 20 -22.33 -13.31 24.26
C LEU A 20 -22.21 -14.84 24.23
N GLN A 21 -22.96 -15.55 25.08
CA GLN A 21 -22.96 -17.02 25.08
C GLN A 21 -23.69 -17.59 23.85
N VAL A 22 -24.81 -16.99 23.44
CA VAL A 22 -25.54 -17.39 22.23
C VAL A 22 -24.66 -17.21 21.00
N ILE A 23 -23.98 -16.07 20.85
CA ILE A 23 -23.05 -15.80 19.75
C ILE A 23 -21.96 -16.87 19.71
N LYS A 24 -21.32 -17.17 20.86
CA LYS A 24 -20.31 -18.23 20.93
C LYS A 24 -20.86 -19.60 20.52
N LEU A 25 -22.09 -19.94 20.91
CA LEU A 25 -22.71 -21.21 20.53
C LEU A 25 -23.05 -21.28 19.03
N LEU A 26 -23.57 -20.19 18.46
CA LEU A 26 -23.87 -20.10 17.03
C LEU A 26 -22.60 -20.20 16.19
N ASP A 27 -21.52 -19.59 16.67
CA ASP A 27 -20.23 -19.57 16.01
C ASP A 27 -19.55 -20.95 16.02
N ASN A 28 -19.65 -21.67 17.14
CA ASN A 28 -19.13 -23.04 17.29
C ASN A 28 -20.09 -24.11 16.76
N LYS A 29 -20.95 -23.77 15.78
CA LYS A 29 -21.85 -24.74 15.14
C LYS A 29 -21.02 -25.89 14.54
N PRO A 30 -21.33 -27.17 14.88
CA PRO A 30 -20.73 -28.31 14.18
C PRO A 30 -21.15 -28.34 12.71
N ASP A 31 -20.21 -28.59 11.81
CA ASP A 31 -20.47 -28.57 10.35
C ASP A 31 -21.58 -29.52 9.92
N ASN A 32 -21.74 -30.65 10.62
CA ASN A 32 -22.74 -31.68 10.34
C ASN A 32 -24.07 -31.47 11.09
N LEU A 33 -24.28 -30.33 11.76
CA LEU A 33 -25.52 -30.07 12.48
C LEU A 33 -26.66 -29.75 11.51
N THR A 34 -27.60 -30.69 11.37
CA THR A 34 -28.90 -30.51 10.72
C THR A 34 -29.99 -30.26 11.76
N LEU A 35 -30.87 -29.29 11.51
CA LEU A 35 -32.02 -28.99 12.36
C LEU A 35 -33.28 -29.62 11.75
N GLU A 36 -34.06 -30.29 12.59
CA GLU A 36 -35.40 -30.80 12.22
C GLU A 36 -36.40 -29.65 12.05
N GLU A 37 -37.45 -29.83 11.24
CA GLU A 37 -38.45 -28.80 10.92
C GLU A 37 -39.10 -28.20 12.19
N ASP A 38 -39.56 -29.05 13.11
CA ASP A 38 -40.13 -28.61 14.40
C ASP A 38 -39.15 -27.76 15.23
N ALA A 39 -37.85 -28.09 15.16
CA ALA A 39 -36.81 -27.34 15.84
C ALA A 39 -36.56 -25.99 15.18
N ILE A 40 -36.64 -25.93 13.84
CA ILE A 40 -36.54 -24.68 13.05
C ILE A 40 -37.68 -23.74 13.43
N GLU A 41 -38.95 -24.20 13.38
CA GLU A 41 -40.11 -23.36 13.70
C GLU A 41 -40.05 -22.79 15.13
N ARG A 42 -39.72 -23.65 16.09
CA ARG A 42 -39.57 -23.23 17.50
C ARG A 42 -38.44 -22.21 17.68
N LEU A 43 -37.29 -22.41 17.02
CA LEU A 43 -36.17 -21.48 17.11
C LEU A 43 -36.47 -20.16 16.41
N GLN A 44 -37.12 -20.18 15.24
CA GLN A 44 -37.59 -18.99 14.54
C GLN A 44 -38.53 -18.17 15.43
N SER A 45 -39.54 -18.80 16.04
CA SER A 45 -40.47 -18.12 16.96
C SER A 45 -39.73 -17.46 18.14
N HIS A 46 -38.70 -18.13 18.68
CA HIS A 46 -37.87 -17.53 19.73
C HIS A 46 -37.00 -16.37 19.22
N ILE A 47 -36.40 -16.46 18.03
CA ILE A 47 -35.62 -15.38 17.42
C ILE A 47 -36.52 -14.15 17.18
N GLU A 48 -37.71 -14.35 16.62
CA GLU A 48 -38.71 -13.28 16.44
C GLU A 48 -39.05 -12.61 17.79
N SER A 49 -39.19 -13.40 18.84
CA SER A 49 -39.44 -12.89 20.19
C SER A 49 -38.27 -12.07 20.77
N THR A 50 -37.05 -12.19 20.25
CA THR A 50 -35.89 -11.38 20.68
C THR A 50 -35.76 -10.04 19.96
N GLN A 51 -36.56 -9.79 18.91
CA GLN A 51 -36.50 -8.56 18.11
C GLN A 51 -36.82 -7.28 18.88
N TRP A 52 -37.38 -7.37 20.09
CA TRP A 52 -37.57 -6.19 20.95
C TRP A 52 -36.24 -5.49 21.25
N ILE A 53 -35.11 -6.19 21.15
CA ILE A 53 -33.79 -5.58 21.28
C ILE A 53 -33.62 -4.49 20.21
N LEU A 54 -34.12 -4.70 18.98
CA LEU A 54 -34.08 -3.70 17.90
C LEU A 54 -34.75 -2.37 18.29
N GLU A 55 -35.82 -2.44 19.09
CA GLU A 55 -36.55 -1.27 19.61
C GLU A 55 -35.65 -0.39 20.50
N LEU A 56 -34.56 -0.92 21.04
CA LEU A 56 -33.59 -0.16 21.85
C LEU A 56 -32.75 0.81 21.01
N THR A 57 -32.81 0.77 19.68
CA THR A 57 -32.16 1.77 18.81
C THR A 57 -32.90 3.11 18.79
N VAL A 58 -34.21 3.08 18.99
CA VAL A 58 -35.13 4.23 18.88
C VAL A 58 -35.63 4.75 20.21
N ASP A 59 -35.31 4.07 21.31
CA ASP A 59 -35.70 4.48 22.66
C ASP A 59 -34.96 5.77 23.09
N GLN A 60 -35.53 6.49 24.06
CA GLN A 60 -34.94 7.73 24.60
C GLN A 60 -33.57 7.50 25.27
N LEU A 61 -33.29 6.27 25.70
CA LEU A 61 -32.02 5.83 26.29
C LEU A 61 -31.50 4.58 25.56
N PRO A 62 -30.90 4.76 24.36
CA PRO A 62 -30.49 3.64 23.53
C PRO A 62 -29.41 2.78 24.22
N CYS A 63 -29.47 1.47 24.00
CA CYS A 63 -28.52 0.52 24.58
C CYS A 63 -27.62 -0.09 23.50
N TYR A 64 -26.66 0.71 23.00
CA TYR A 64 -25.77 0.32 21.91
C TYR A 64 -24.96 -0.96 22.19
N LEU A 65 -24.63 -1.24 23.44
CA LEU A 65 -23.94 -2.49 23.82
C LEU A 65 -24.78 -3.74 23.51
N LEU A 66 -26.07 -3.72 23.84
CA LEU A 66 -26.96 -4.85 23.54
C LEU A 66 -27.24 -4.96 22.04
N MET A 67 -27.36 -3.81 21.37
CA MET A 67 -27.55 -3.74 19.94
C MET A 67 -26.37 -4.34 19.17
N ASP A 68 -25.16 -3.97 19.55
CA ASP A 68 -23.93 -4.47 18.93
C ASP A 68 -23.85 -6.00 18.96
N GLU A 69 -24.08 -6.59 20.14
CA GLU A 69 -24.12 -8.05 20.27
C GLU A 69 -25.30 -8.68 19.49
N TYR A 70 -26.44 -8.01 19.44
CA TYR A 70 -27.56 -8.49 18.64
C TYR A 70 -27.25 -8.49 17.14
N TRP A 71 -26.55 -7.47 16.62
CA TRP A 71 -26.10 -7.44 15.23
C TRP A 71 -25.17 -8.59 14.88
N LYS A 72 -24.21 -8.91 15.76
CA LYS A 72 -23.33 -10.07 15.62
C LYS A 72 -24.11 -11.39 15.62
N MET A 73 -25.12 -11.50 16.48
CA MET A 73 -26.01 -12.67 16.50
C MET A 73 -26.78 -12.81 15.17
N VAL A 74 -27.36 -11.73 14.66
CA VAL A 74 -28.09 -11.73 13.38
C VAL A 74 -27.16 -12.11 12.22
N ASN A 75 -25.93 -11.57 12.16
CA ASN A 75 -24.93 -11.96 11.16
C ASN A 75 -24.65 -13.47 11.19
N LEU A 76 -24.41 -14.04 12.39
CA LEU A 76 -24.16 -15.47 12.53
C LEU A 76 -25.37 -16.32 12.14
N LEU A 77 -26.59 -15.87 12.44
CA LEU A 77 -27.81 -16.57 12.01
C LEU A 77 -27.93 -16.57 10.49
N ILE A 78 -27.73 -15.43 9.82
CA ILE A 78 -27.74 -15.33 8.35
C ILE A 78 -26.69 -16.27 7.73
N TRP A 79 -25.50 -16.36 8.35
CA TRP A 79 -24.38 -17.10 7.78
C TRP A 79 -24.42 -18.60 8.07
N ARG A 80 -24.61 -18.98 9.34
CA ARG A 80 -24.50 -20.38 9.82
C ARG A 80 -25.85 -21.10 9.85
N PHE A 81 -26.96 -20.37 9.92
CA PHE A 81 -28.32 -20.92 10.07
C PHE A 81 -29.35 -20.19 9.20
N PRO A 82 -29.16 -20.14 7.86
CA PRO A 82 -30.05 -19.38 6.98
C PRO A 82 -31.51 -19.84 7.04
N SER A 83 -31.78 -21.11 7.38
CA SER A 83 -33.13 -21.62 7.59
C SER A 83 -33.85 -21.02 8.81
N LEU A 84 -33.14 -20.42 9.76
CA LEU A 84 -33.71 -19.76 10.94
C LEU A 84 -34.07 -18.28 10.70
N ILE A 85 -33.73 -17.72 9.54
CA ILE A 85 -33.97 -16.32 9.20
C ILE A 85 -34.96 -16.25 8.04
N ASN A 86 -36.18 -15.80 8.34
CA ASN A 86 -37.22 -15.58 7.33
C ASN A 86 -37.22 -14.13 6.83
N GLN A 87 -37.97 -13.88 5.76
CA GLN A 87 -38.07 -12.56 5.13
C GLN A 87 -38.57 -11.47 6.09
N ASN A 88 -39.54 -11.78 6.96
CA ASN A 88 -40.09 -10.84 7.94
C ASN A 88 -39.03 -10.39 8.97
N ILE A 89 -38.18 -11.31 9.42
CA ILE A 89 -37.05 -10.99 10.31
C ILE A 89 -36.06 -10.06 9.59
N ILE A 90 -35.74 -10.34 8.32
CA ILE A 90 -34.83 -9.49 7.52
C ILE A 90 -35.41 -8.09 7.32
N GLU A 91 -36.66 -7.97 6.88
CA GLU A 91 -37.33 -6.69 6.64
C GLU A 91 -37.33 -5.82 7.89
N LYS A 92 -37.64 -6.40 9.04
CA LYS A 92 -37.62 -5.68 10.32
C LYS A 92 -36.21 -5.29 10.74
N VAL A 93 -35.20 -6.14 10.54
CA VAL A 93 -33.81 -5.76 10.81
C VAL A 93 -33.40 -4.59 9.91
N ILE A 94 -33.73 -4.62 8.61
CA ILE A 94 -33.47 -3.52 7.67
C ILE A 94 -34.16 -2.22 8.12
N GLU A 95 -35.42 -2.28 8.55
CA GLU A 95 -36.15 -1.13 9.06
C GLU A 95 -35.38 -0.44 10.21
N TYR A 96 -34.95 -1.21 11.21
CA TYR A 96 -34.22 -0.66 12.36
C TYR A 96 -32.79 -0.22 12.01
N LEU A 97 -32.13 -0.88 11.06
CA LEU A 97 -30.83 -0.41 10.54
C LEU A 97 -30.99 0.94 9.83
N ASN A 98 -32.02 1.10 9.00
CA ASN A 98 -32.33 2.39 8.37
C ASN A 98 -32.59 3.46 9.42
N ILE A 99 -33.40 3.18 10.44
CA ILE A 99 -33.68 4.15 11.49
C ILE A 99 -32.38 4.51 12.22
N LEU A 100 -31.57 3.53 12.64
CA LEU A 100 -30.32 3.77 13.36
C LEU A 100 -29.33 4.62 12.57
N LEU A 101 -29.22 4.40 11.25
CA LEU A 101 -28.27 5.10 10.38
C LEU A 101 -28.78 6.45 9.84
N THR A 102 -30.08 6.74 9.96
CA THR A 102 -30.68 8.00 9.46
C THR A 102 -31.18 8.91 10.57
N HIS A 103 -31.43 8.40 11.78
CA HIS A 103 -31.84 9.23 12.91
C HIS A 103 -30.69 10.09 13.42
N ASP A 104 -30.91 11.41 13.37
CA ASP A 104 -29.99 12.44 13.84
C ASP A 104 -29.89 12.55 15.38
N ASN A 105 -30.26 11.49 16.13
CA ASN A 105 -30.30 11.56 17.59
C ASN A 105 -28.88 11.67 18.18
N HIS A 106 -28.51 12.90 18.53
CA HIS A 106 -27.23 13.34 19.08
C HIS A 106 -27.01 12.92 20.54
N ALA A 107 -27.27 11.65 20.87
CA ALA A 107 -26.81 11.13 22.15
C ALA A 107 -25.29 11.31 22.24
N VAL A 108 -24.82 11.81 23.39
CA VAL A 108 -23.40 12.09 23.69
C VAL A 108 -22.54 10.92 23.24
N ILE A 109 -21.46 11.22 22.51
CA ILE A 109 -20.46 10.25 22.03
C ILE A 109 -20.08 9.33 23.19
N ALA A 110 -20.39 8.05 23.04
CA ALA A 110 -20.03 7.00 23.98
C ALA A 110 -19.33 5.89 23.16
N PRO A 111 -18.20 5.34 23.62
CA PRO A 111 -17.42 4.36 22.84
C PRO A 111 -18.23 3.15 22.33
N GLY A 112 -19.28 2.74 23.05
CA GLY A 112 -20.16 1.65 22.62
C GLY A 112 -21.11 1.99 21.46
N ARG A 113 -21.39 3.28 21.23
CA ARG A 113 -22.21 3.74 20.09
C ARG A 113 -21.45 3.58 18.78
N ASP A 114 -20.20 3.98 18.78
CA ASP A 114 -19.34 4.05 17.60
C ASP A 114 -19.13 2.65 16.99
N ILE A 115 -18.74 1.67 17.83
CA ILE A 115 -18.62 0.26 17.44
C ILE A 115 -19.97 -0.30 16.94
N CYS A 116 -21.06 0.01 17.65
CA CYS A 116 -22.39 -0.46 17.25
C CYS A 116 -22.79 0.08 15.87
N LEU A 117 -22.46 1.32 15.54
CA LEU A 117 -22.77 1.91 14.24
C LEU A 117 -21.93 1.27 13.12
N ALA A 118 -20.63 1.07 13.33
CA ALA A 118 -19.77 0.40 12.36
C ALA A 118 -20.26 -1.04 12.04
N ASN A 119 -20.61 -1.80 13.09
CA ASN A 119 -21.12 -3.16 12.94
C ASN A 119 -22.51 -3.21 12.32
N ALA A 120 -23.37 -2.24 12.63
CA ALA A 120 -24.68 -2.08 12.00
C ALA A 120 -24.55 -1.80 10.50
N THR A 121 -23.67 -0.87 10.11
CA THR A 121 -23.39 -0.57 8.70
C THR A 121 -22.87 -1.81 7.96
N SER A 122 -21.92 -2.54 8.56
CA SER A 122 -21.38 -3.76 7.98
C SER A 122 -22.45 -4.85 7.81
N LEU A 123 -23.28 -5.08 8.85
CA LEU A 123 -24.42 -6.01 8.76
C LEU A 123 -25.41 -5.59 7.66
N TYR A 124 -25.65 -4.29 7.49
CA TYR A 124 -26.56 -3.82 6.45
C TYR A 124 -26.01 -4.14 5.05
N PHE A 125 -24.72 -3.93 4.81
CA PHE A 125 -24.08 -4.38 3.57
C PHE A 125 -24.19 -5.90 3.38
N ILE A 126 -24.03 -6.72 4.44
CA ILE A 126 -24.19 -8.18 4.35
C ILE A 126 -25.61 -8.54 3.91
N ILE A 127 -26.62 -7.95 4.53
CA ILE A 127 -28.03 -8.21 4.23
C ILE A 127 -28.34 -7.82 2.78
N LEU A 128 -27.92 -6.63 2.34
CA LEU A 128 -28.18 -6.18 0.97
C LEU A 128 -27.45 -7.02 -0.08
N ASN A 129 -26.23 -7.49 0.19
CA ASN A 129 -25.53 -8.41 -0.73
C ASN A 129 -26.20 -9.79 -0.79
N LYS A 130 -26.77 -10.29 0.31
CA LYS A 130 -27.44 -11.60 0.38
C LYS A 130 -28.85 -11.59 -0.20
N TYR A 131 -29.61 -10.54 0.07
CA TYR A 131 -31.08 -10.52 -0.13
C TYR A 131 -31.57 -9.30 -0.93
N GLY A 132 -30.76 -8.26 -1.07
CA GLY A 132 -31.11 -7.02 -1.76
C GLY A 132 -30.66 -7.00 -3.23
N ASN A 133 -30.62 -5.80 -3.80
CA ASN A 133 -30.09 -5.54 -5.14
C ASN A 133 -28.97 -4.49 -5.13
N THR A 134 -28.27 -4.37 -6.24
CA THR A 134 -27.12 -3.45 -6.35
C THR A 134 -27.50 -1.97 -6.17
N ASP A 135 -28.69 -1.56 -6.58
CA ASP A 135 -29.15 -0.17 -6.45
C ASP A 135 -29.36 0.23 -4.98
N GLU A 136 -29.81 -0.71 -4.14
CA GLU A 136 -29.90 -0.52 -2.69
C GLU A 136 -28.53 -0.37 -2.04
N ILE A 137 -27.56 -1.18 -2.48
CA ILE A 137 -26.18 -1.10 -1.99
C ILE A 137 -25.56 0.25 -2.38
N GLN A 138 -25.72 0.67 -3.63
CA GLN A 138 -25.22 1.97 -4.10
C GLN A 138 -25.83 3.12 -3.28
N ARG A 139 -27.14 3.10 -3.04
CA ARG A 139 -27.81 4.11 -2.20
C ARG A 139 -27.24 4.14 -0.78
N LEU A 140 -27.03 2.97 -0.17
CA LEU A 140 -26.45 2.87 1.16
C LEU A 140 -25.03 3.44 1.21
N ILE A 141 -24.18 3.14 0.20
CA ILE A 141 -22.82 3.69 0.09
C ILE A 141 -22.88 5.22 0.11
N TYR A 142 -23.71 5.85 -0.71
CA TYR A 142 -23.80 7.31 -0.72
C TYR A 142 -24.33 7.89 0.59
N THR A 143 -25.40 7.30 1.15
CA THR A 143 -25.93 7.75 2.44
C THR A 143 -24.87 7.66 3.54
N ALA A 144 -24.07 6.60 3.53
CA ALA A 144 -23.09 6.34 4.57
C ALA A 144 -21.79 7.16 4.39
N LEU A 145 -21.35 7.42 3.15
CA LEU A 145 -20.21 8.32 2.87
C LEU A 145 -20.52 9.78 3.24
N SER A 146 -21.76 10.24 3.04
CA SER A 146 -22.18 11.59 3.43
C SER A 146 -22.61 11.70 4.90
N HIS A 147 -22.43 10.64 5.70
CA HIS A 147 -22.92 10.58 7.07
C HIS A 147 -22.05 11.40 8.05
N LYS A 148 -22.67 11.96 9.11
CA LYS A 148 -21.97 12.79 10.11
C LYS A 148 -21.07 11.99 11.06
N SER A 149 -21.42 10.73 11.31
CA SER A 149 -20.64 9.80 12.15
C SER A 149 -19.48 9.22 11.36
N TYR A 150 -18.28 9.42 11.89
CA TYR A 150 -17.04 8.92 11.30
C TYR A 150 -17.05 7.39 11.12
N GLU A 151 -17.55 6.64 12.09
CA GLU A 151 -17.57 5.18 12.04
C GLU A 151 -18.41 4.60 10.90
N ILE A 152 -19.47 5.30 10.50
CA ILE A 152 -20.32 4.89 9.37
C ILE A 152 -19.61 5.15 8.05
N VAL A 153 -18.93 6.30 7.94
CA VAL A 153 -18.08 6.62 6.80
C VAL A 153 -16.95 5.59 6.70
N LEU A 154 -16.29 5.29 7.82
CA LEU A 154 -15.19 4.33 7.90
C LEU A 154 -15.63 2.91 7.51
N ALA A 155 -16.74 2.41 8.04
CA ALA A 155 -17.29 1.11 7.67
C ALA A 155 -17.64 1.03 6.18
N SER A 156 -18.09 2.14 5.59
CA SER A 156 -18.36 2.21 4.15
C SER A 156 -17.09 2.23 3.31
N LEU A 157 -16.06 2.94 3.76
CA LEU A 157 -14.74 2.90 3.12
C LEU A 157 -14.11 1.50 3.23
N ASN A 158 -14.26 0.81 4.36
CA ASN A 158 -13.85 -0.59 4.52
C ASN A 158 -14.57 -1.48 3.51
N TYR A 159 -15.89 -1.33 3.38
CA TYR A 159 -16.65 -2.10 2.40
C TYR A 159 -16.19 -1.83 0.95
N LEU A 160 -15.91 -0.58 0.60
CA LEU A 160 -15.33 -0.26 -0.72
C LEU A 160 -13.96 -0.93 -0.92
N LEU A 161 -13.08 -0.91 0.08
CA LEU A 161 -11.80 -1.61 0.01
C LEU A 161 -11.95 -3.13 -0.08
N ILE A 162 -12.97 -3.72 0.57
CA ILE A 162 -13.33 -5.13 0.42
C ILE A 162 -13.76 -5.43 -1.03
N LEU A 163 -14.56 -4.56 -1.64
CA LEU A 163 -14.94 -4.67 -3.05
C LEU A 163 -13.71 -4.65 -3.98
N TYR A 164 -12.69 -3.88 -3.62
CA TYR A 164 -11.40 -3.82 -4.32
C TYR A 164 -10.44 -4.97 -4.01
N ASN A 165 -10.77 -5.85 -3.05
CA ASN A 165 -9.84 -6.85 -2.52
C ASN A 165 -8.57 -6.25 -1.90
N GLU A 166 -8.72 -5.10 -1.24
CA GLU A 166 -7.64 -4.24 -0.74
C GLU A 166 -7.73 -4.01 0.78
N LEU A 167 -8.53 -4.83 1.48
CA LEU A 167 -8.65 -4.84 2.94
C LEU A 167 -8.51 -6.27 3.47
N ASP A 168 -7.58 -6.46 4.40
CA ASP A 168 -7.50 -7.68 5.18
C ASP A 168 -8.59 -7.65 6.28
N PRO A 169 -9.49 -8.65 6.34
CA PRO A 169 -10.55 -8.65 7.33
C PRO A 169 -10.01 -8.71 8.77
N GLU A 170 -10.45 -7.78 9.61
CA GLU A 170 -10.09 -7.74 11.05
C GLU A 170 -11.12 -8.45 11.94
N ASP A 171 -12.33 -8.65 11.41
CA ASP A 171 -13.46 -9.23 12.13
C ASP A 171 -14.35 -10.09 11.21
N LYS A 172 -15.29 -10.82 11.82
CA LYS A 172 -16.20 -11.74 11.10
C LYS A 172 -17.18 -11.07 10.16
N LEU A 173 -17.60 -9.84 10.45
CA LEU A 173 -18.47 -9.10 9.53
C LEU A 173 -17.71 -8.78 8.25
N GLN A 174 -16.46 -8.32 8.38
CA GLN A 174 -15.58 -8.08 7.24
C GLN A 174 -15.25 -9.38 6.49
N GLU A 175 -14.97 -10.47 7.19
CA GLU A 175 -14.75 -11.78 6.56
C GLU A 175 -15.95 -12.21 5.72
N HIS A 176 -17.17 -12.11 6.28
CA HIS A 176 -18.39 -12.46 5.55
C HIS A 176 -18.65 -11.51 4.37
N LEU A 177 -18.35 -10.21 4.50
CA LEU A 177 -18.43 -9.25 3.39
C LEU A 177 -17.46 -9.59 2.27
N SER A 178 -16.22 -9.97 2.60
CA SER A 178 -15.24 -10.42 1.60
C SER A 178 -15.69 -11.67 0.85
N LEU A 179 -16.40 -12.58 1.51
CA LEU A 179 -17.02 -13.76 0.88
C LEU A 179 -18.23 -13.41 0.00
N LEU A 180 -18.90 -12.28 0.27
CA LEU A 180 -20.05 -11.78 -0.49
C LEU A 180 -19.68 -10.76 -1.57
N ARG A 181 -18.39 -10.50 -1.77
CA ARG A 181 -17.88 -9.49 -2.71
C ARG A 181 -18.51 -9.64 -4.09
N ASN A 182 -19.06 -8.54 -4.61
CA ASN A 182 -19.63 -8.49 -5.94
C ASN A 182 -19.05 -7.32 -6.77
N GLU A 183 -18.27 -7.66 -7.79
CA GLU A 183 -17.57 -6.70 -8.65
C GLU A 183 -18.53 -5.80 -9.46
N SER A 184 -19.75 -6.25 -9.75
CA SER A 184 -20.75 -5.44 -10.48
C SER A 184 -21.12 -4.15 -9.73
N ILE A 185 -20.94 -4.12 -8.41
CA ILE A 185 -21.20 -2.95 -7.58
C ILE A 185 -20.19 -1.84 -7.92
N LEU A 186 -18.91 -2.19 -8.08
CA LEU A 186 -17.88 -1.23 -8.48
C LEU A 186 -18.11 -0.72 -9.89
N GLU A 187 -18.50 -1.58 -10.83
CA GLU A 187 -18.82 -1.17 -12.20
C GLU A 187 -19.91 -0.09 -12.23
N ILE A 188 -20.97 -0.26 -11.44
CA ILE A 188 -22.06 0.72 -11.34
C ILE A 188 -21.57 2.02 -10.70
N LEU A 189 -20.81 1.95 -9.61
CA LEU A 189 -20.26 3.13 -8.93
C LEU A 189 -19.32 3.93 -9.84
N LYS A 190 -18.44 3.28 -10.59
CA LYS A 190 -17.49 3.92 -11.52
C LYS A 190 -18.17 4.69 -12.64
N THR A 191 -19.36 4.24 -13.06
CA THR A 191 -20.13 4.94 -14.10
C THR A 191 -20.87 6.17 -13.57
N ASP A 192 -21.00 6.32 -12.25
CA ASP A 192 -21.70 7.43 -11.62
C ASP A 192 -20.72 8.55 -11.22
N PRO A 193 -20.76 9.73 -11.87
CA PRO A 193 -19.90 10.86 -11.53
C PRO A 193 -20.02 11.32 -10.07
N LYS A 194 -21.14 11.01 -9.41
CA LYS A 194 -21.35 11.34 -7.99
C LYS A 194 -20.35 10.61 -7.10
N TYR A 195 -19.93 9.40 -7.46
CA TYR A 195 -19.09 8.56 -6.61
C TYR A 195 -17.74 9.20 -6.27
N THR A 196 -16.98 9.61 -7.29
CA THR A 196 -15.70 10.32 -7.09
C THR A 196 -15.89 11.65 -6.37
N SER A 197 -17.01 12.35 -6.62
CA SER A 197 -17.33 13.61 -5.94
C SER A 197 -17.57 13.42 -4.44
N GLU A 198 -18.30 12.37 -4.03
CA GLU A 198 -18.55 12.08 -2.62
C GLU A 198 -17.26 11.65 -1.90
N LEU A 199 -16.44 10.79 -2.53
CA LEU A 199 -15.13 10.41 -1.98
C LEU A 199 -14.21 11.63 -1.82
N SER A 200 -14.16 12.53 -2.80
CA SER A 200 -13.40 13.78 -2.69
C SER A 200 -13.89 14.66 -1.53
N GLN A 201 -15.21 14.74 -1.32
CA GLN A 201 -15.79 15.48 -0.20
C GLN A 201 -15.44 14.84 1.15
N VAL A 202 -15.44 13.51 1.25
CA VAL A 202 -14.96 12.78 2.44
C VAL A 202 -13.49 13.12 2.70
N LEU A 203 -12.62 13.02 1.69
CA LEU A 203 -11.20 13.34 1.82
C LEU A 203 -10.97 14.77 2.33
N LYS A 204 -11.74 15.74 1.81
CA LYS A 204 -11.65 17.16 2.19
C LYS A 204 -12.11 17.45 3.62
N THR A 205 -13.08 16.69 4.14
CA THR A 205 -13.71 16.95 5.44
C THR A 205 -13.26 16.00 6.55
N ALA A 206 -12.55 14.93 6.20
CA ALA A 206 -12.01 13.95 7.12
C ALA A 206 -11.07 14.59 8.15
N LYS A 207 -11.41 14.42 9.43
CA LYS A 207 -10.57 14.85 10.56
C LYS A 207 -9.66 13.73 11.08
N TYR A 208 -10.09 12.48 10.93
CA TYR A 208 -9.37 11.31 11.42
C TYR A 208 -8.42 10.77 10.37
N LEU A 209 -7.19 10.45 10.79
CA LEU A 209 -6.11 10.02 9.90
C LEU A 209 -6.49 8.75 9.12
N GLU A 210 -7.11 7.78 9.79
CA GLU A 210 -7.54 6.52 9.18
C GLU A 210 -8.65 6.73 8.13
N CYS A 211 -9.58 7.67 8.36
CA CYS A 211 -10.55 8.08 7.34
C CYS A 211 -9.85 8.59 6.08
N LYS A 212 -8.90 9.51 6.28
CA LYS A 212 -8.12 10.12 5.20
C LYS A 212 -7.36 9.03 4.45
N GLN A 213 -6.72 8.11 5.18
CA GLN A 213 -5.98 6.97 4.62
C GLN A 213 -6.86 6.09 3.73
N LYS A 214 -7.97 5.58 4.25
CA LYS A 214 -8.83 4.63 3.53
C LYS A 214 -9.53 5.31 2.35
N CYS A 215 -9.98 6.55 2.52
CA CYS A 215 -10.55 7.33 1.43
C CYS A 215 -9.53 7.60 0.33
N LEU A 216 -8.29 7.96 0.69
CA LEU A 216 -7.21 8.17 -0.27
C LEU A 216 -6.85 6.86 -0.99
N LYS A 217 -6.82 5.73 -0.27
CA LYS A 217 -6.57 4.40 -0.85
C LYS A 217 -7.66 4.07 -1.89
N VAL A 218 -8.95 4.20 -1.54
CA VAL A 218 -10.06 4.01 -2.50
C VAL A 218 -9.89 4.91 -3.71
N LEU A 219 -9.70 6.22 -3.52
CA LEU A 219 -9.49 7.15 -4.63
C LEU A 219 -8.31 6.73 -5.51
N SER A 220 -7.20 6.28 -4.93
CA SER A 220 -6.01 5.89 -5.70
C SER A 220 -6.20 4.64 -6.56
N LEU A 221 -7.17 3.78 -6.22
CA LEU A 221 -7.52 2.56 -6.97
C LEU A 221 -8.45 2.85 -8.16
N GLU A 222 -9.08 4.02 -8.18
CA GLU A 222 -9.93 4.48 -9.26
C GLU A 222 -9.13 5.14 -10.39
N ASP A 223 -9.68 5.07 -11.61
CA ASP A 223 -9.12 5.77 -12.76
C ASP A 223 -9.46 7.28 -12.68
N ASP A 224 -8.52 8.13 -13.13
CA ASP A 224 -8.70 9.58 -13.30
C ASP A 224 -9.04 10.39 -12.03
N THR A 225 -8.68 9.88 -10.86
CA THR A 225 -8.97 10.53 -9.57
C THR A 225 -7.87 11.45 -9.06
N GLN A 226 -6.69 11.47 -9.69
CA GLN A 226 -5.53 12.22 -9.20
C GLN A 226 -5.80 13.72 -9.12
N LYS A 227 -6.60 14.25 -10.05
CA LYS A 227 -7.09 15.64 -9.99
C LYS A 227 -7.86 15.87 -8.69
N TYR A 228 -8.83 15.03 -8.36
CA TYR A 228 -9.64 15.16 -7.15
C TYR A 228 -8.81 15.02 -5.87
N ILE A 229 -7.82 14.13 -5.84
CA ILE A 229 -6.88 13.99 -4.71
C ILE A 229 -6.15 15.32 -4.47
N ILE A 230 -5.68 15.97 -5.53
CA ILE A 230 -4.94 17.24 -5.43
C ILE A 230 -5.88 18.40 -5.10
N GLU A 231 -7.03 18.48 -5.75
CA GLU A 231 -8.05 19.50 -5.51
C GLU A 231 -8.51 19.52 -4.04
N ALA A 232 -8.72 18.34 -3.46
CA ALA A 232 -9.10 18.19 -2.06
C ALA A 232 -8.03 18.73 -1.10
N ASN A 233 -6.75 18.61 -1.45
CA ASN A 233 -5.64 19.07 -0.62
C ASN A 233 -5.27 20.56 -0.86
N LEU A 234 -5.41 21.08 -2.09
CA LEU A 234 -4.88 22.40 -2.49
C LEU A 234 -5.94 23.46 -2.84
N ASN A 235 -7.21 23.10 -2.97
CA ASN A 235 -8.30 23.99 -3.43
C ASN A 235 -8.01 24.71 -4.78
N LYS A 236 -7.17 24.16 -5.67
CA LYS A 236 -6.94 24.66 -7.03
C LYS A 236 -7.97 24.04 -7.98
N LYS A 237 -8.57 24.77 -8.93
CA LYS A 237 -9.66 24.26 -9.79
C LYS A 237 -9.25 23.78 -11.18
N GLU A 238 -8.06 24.13 -11.65
CA GLU A 238 -7.56 23.71 -12.95
C GLU A 238 -6.14 23.19 -12.76
N LEU A 239 -5.93 21.93 -13.13
CA LEU A 239 -4.67 21.21 -12.95
C LEU A 239 -4.24 20.63 -14.29
N SER A 240 -3.09 21.09 -14.79
CA SER A 240 -2.38 20.44 -15.89
C SER A 240 -1.72 19.15 -15.38
N ASP A 241 -1.40 18.23 -16.29
CA ASP A 241 -0.76 16.96 -15.95
C ASP A 241 0.61 17.13 -15.26
N GLU A 242 1.35 18.17 -15.65
CA GLU A 242 2.62 18.54 -15.01
C GLU A 242 2.40 18.92 -13.54
N VAL A 243 1.40 19.78 -13.28
CA VAL A 243 1.03 20.17 -11.91
C VAL A 243 0.59 18.95 -11.11
N ILE A 244 -0.12 18.00 -11.73
CA ILE A 244 -0.53 16.77 -11.05
C ILE A 244 0.69 15.97 -10.58
N ILE A 245 1.67 15.79 -11.45
CA ILE A 245 2.89 15.04 -11.13
C ILE A 245 3.69 15.72 -10.03
N TYR A 246 3.96 17.02 -10.15
CA TYR A 246 4.75 17.75 -9.14
C TYR A 246 4.07 17.81 -7.77
N GLU A 247 2.75 18.00 -7.73
CA GLU A 247 2.02 18.03 -6.46
C GLU A 247 1.95 16.64 -5.82
N LEU A 248 1.84 15.56 -6.62
CA LEU A 248 1.94 14.20 -6.07
C LEU A 248 3.34 13.90 -5.53
N ILE A 249 4.41 14.33 -6.22
CA ILE A 249 5.79 14.24 -5.72
C ILE A 249 5.92 14.98 -4.38
N HIS A 250 5.43 16.22 -4.30
CA HIS A 250 5.43 16.99 -3.07
C HIS A 250 4.67 16.29 -1.93
N LEU A 251 3.52 15.66 -2.21
CA LEU A 251 2.77 14.90 -1.23
C LEU A 251 3.51 13.63 -0.77
N VAL A 252 4.25 12.95 -1.65
CA VAL A 252 5.09 11.80 -1.27
C VAL A 252 6.20 12.22 -0.30
N GLU A 253 6.81 13.38 -0.51
CA GLU A 253 7.93 13.88 0.30
C GLU A 253 7.52 14.47 1.66
N ASN A 254 6.37 15.16 1.71
CA ASN A 254 6.07 16.08 2.81
C ASN A 254 4.87 15.66 3.68
N GLU A 255 4.01 14.75 3.22
CA GLU A 255 2.90 14.26 4.04
C GLU A 255 3.37 13.19 5.05
N HIS A 256 2.44 12.78 5.91
CA HIS A 256 2.69 11.73 6.90
C HIS A 256 3.12 10.42 6.19
N GLU A 257 4.17 9.76 6.70
CA GLU A 257 4.75 8.50 6.18
C GLU A 257 3.72 7.40 5.85
N LYS A 258 2.58 7.37 6.56
CA LYS A 258 1.49 6.40 6.34
C LYS A 258 0.76 6.60 5.01
N PHE A 259 0.95 7.74 4.35
CA PHE A 259 0.34 8.07 3.06
C PHE A 259 1.32 7.97 1.89
N THR A 260 2.63 7.89 2.15
CA THR A 260 3.69 7.89 1.13
C THR A 260 3.43 6.83 0.05
N HIS A 261 3.16 5.58 0.44
CA HIS A 261 2.86 4.51 -0.52
C HIS A 261 1.59 4.76 -1.33
N ILE A 262 0.56 5.41 -0.77
CA ILE A 262 -0.70 5.71 -1.46
C ILE A 262 -0.50 6.83 -2.48
N TYR A 263 0.20 7.91 -2.10
CA TYR A 263 0.53 9.00 -3.03
C TYR A 263 1.49 8.53 -4.13
N LEU A 264 2.46 7.68 -3.79
CA LEU A 264 3.34 7.07 -4.78
C LEU A 264 2.58 6.15 -5.73
N TYR A 265 1.62 5.37 -5.23
CA TYR A 265 0.76 4.53 -6.07
C TYR A 265 -0.09 5.39 -7.03
N SER A 266 -0.64 6.49 -6.52
CA SER A 266 -1.35 7.48 -7.31
C SER A 266 -0.47 8.11 -8.41
N LEU A 267 0.76 8.52 -8.07
CA LEU A 267 1.75 9.06 -9.02
C LEU A 267 2.11 8.05 -10.11
N THR A 268 2.48 6.84 -9.70
CA THR A 268 2.93 5.79 -10.62
C THR A 268 1.78 5.32 -11.53
N SER A 269 0.55 5.23 -11.03
CA SER A 269 -0.65 4.89 -11.82
C SER A 269 -0.98 5.97 -12.85
N PHE A 270 -0.90 7.24 -12.47
CA PHE A 270 -1.09 8.36 -13.39
C PHE A 270 -0.02 8.38 -14.49
N LEU A 271 1.25 8.21 -14.10
CA LEU A 271 2.37 8.14 -15.04
C LEU A 271 2.22 6.94 -16.00
N MET A 272 1.81 5.78 -15.49
CA MET A 272 1.53 4.59 -16.30
C MET A 272 0.47 4.83 -17.37
N LYS A 273 -0.58 5.59 -17.05
CA LYS A 273 -1.60 5.98 -18.03
C LYS A 273 -0.99 6.89 -19.11
N LYS A 274 -0.25 7.93 -18.70
CA LYS A 274 0.36 8.90 -19.62
C LYS A 274 1.44 8.30 -20.53
N LEU A 275 2.21 7.34 -20.02
CA LEU A 275 3.17 6.58 -20.83
C LEU A 275 2.48 5.74 -21.91
N ARG A 276 1.33 5.12 -21.60
CA ARG A 276 0.55 4.34 -22.59
C ARG A 276 -0.06 5.23 -23.66
N GLU A 277 -0.50 6.43 -23.30
CA GLU A 277 -1.07 7.42 -24.22
C GLU A 277 0.00 8.14 -25.07
N SER A 278 1.30 7.93 -24.78
CA SER A 278 2.42 8.67 -25.40
C SER A 278 2.31 10.20 -25.24
N ASP A 279 1.69 10.64 -24.14
CA ASP A 279 1.36 12.04 -23.82
C ASP A 279 2.15 12.56 -22.60
N ALA A 280 3.06 11.75 -22.06
CA ALA A 280 3.85 12.11 -20.89
C ALA A 280 5.00 13.08 -21.26
N ASN A 281 5.03 14.26 -20.64
CA ASN A 281 6.17 15.17 -20.72
C ASN A 281 7.42 14.50 -20.15
N GLU A 282 8.48 14.38 -20.97
CA GLU A 282 9.71 13.66 -20.63
C GLU A 282 10.41 14.18 -19.37
N LYS A 283 10.35 15.49 -19.11
CA LYS A 283 10.87 16.08 -17.86
C LYS A 283 10.08 15.62 -16.65
N CYS A 284 8.76 15.55 -16.77
CA CYS A 284 7.92 15.02 -15.68
C CYS A 284 8.19 13.54 -15.44
N ILE A 285 8.48 12.75 -16.48
CA ILE A 285 8.92 11.35 -16.32
C ILE A 285 10.21 11.31 -15.50
N LEU A 286 11.20 12.16 -15.80
CA LEU A 286 12.46 12.19 -15.07
C LEU A 286 12.27 12.53 -13.59
N GLU A 287 11.45 13.53 -13.27
CA GLU A 287 11.17 13.89 -11.87
C GLU A 287 10.44 12.76 -11.14
N ALA A 288 9.49 12.09 -11.79
CA ALA A 288 8.84 10.93 -11.21
C ALA A 288 9.82 9.76 -10.99
N VAL A 289 10.75 9.51 -11.92
CA VAL A 289 11.78 8.48 -11.77
C VAL A 289 12.74 8.80 -10.62
N ARG A 290 13.10 10.07 -10.40
CA ARG A 290 13.88 10.48 -9.22
C ARG A 290 13.14 10.14 -7.93
N MET A 291 11.84 10.43 -7.87
CA MET A 291 11.01 10.10 -6.71
C MET A 291 10.90 8.58 -6.49
N ILE A 292 10.69 7.82 -7.57
CA ILE A 292 10.62 6.35 -7.53
C ILE A 292 11.94 5.75 -7.03
N PHE A 293 13.09 6.29 -7.45
CA PHE A 293 14.40 5.91 -6.91
C PHE A 293 14.52 6.24 -5.41
N ALA A 294 14.15 7.45 -4.99
CA ALA A 294 14.19 7.84 -3.57
C ALA A 294 13.33 6.91 -2.69
N CYS A 295 12.20 6.44 -3.23
CA CYS A 295 11.28 5.50 -2.57
C CYS A 295 11.76 4.04 -2.57
N SER A 296 12.88 3.71 -3.22
CA SER A 296 13.41 2.34 -3.32
C SER A 296 14.41 1.96 -2.23
N SER A 297 14.89 2.93 -1.44
CA SER A 297 15.77 2.68 -0.29
C SER A 297 15.03 1.92 0.82
N SER A 298 15.78 1.12 1.58
CA SER A 298 15.34 0.46 2.82
C SER A 298 14.83 1.42 3.89
N ASP A 299 15.11 2.72 3.80
CA ASP A 299 14.53 3.76 4.67
C ASP A 299 13.01 3.89 4.53
N ASN A 300 12.43 3.37 3.44
CA ASN A 300 11.00 3.39 3.18
C ASN A 300 10.34 2.08 3.63
N SER A 301 9.06 2.12 3.99
CA SER A 301 8.28 0.92 4.31
C SER A 301 8.23 -0.08 3.15
N GLU A 302 8.07 -1.38 3.47
CA GLU A 302 7.83 -2.45 2.49
C GLU A 302 6.69 -2.09 1.52
N SER A 303 5.60 -1.51 2.02
CA SER A 303 4.46 -1.09 1.19
C SER A 303 4.86 -0.04 0.15
N THR A 304 5.73 0.91 0.49
CA THR A 304 6.25 1.93 -0.44
C THR A 304 7.14 1.27 -1.50
N ARG A 305 8.09 0.43 -1.08
CA ARG A 305 9.00 -0.28 -2.01
C ARG A 305 8.24 -1.24 -2.92
N GLY A 306 7.18 -1.86 -2.42
CA GLY A 306 6.26 -2.68 -3.20
C GLY A 306 5.58 -1.94 -4.35
N VAL A 307 5.25 -0.65 -4.17
CA VAL A 307 4.73 0.21 -5.25
C VAL A 307 5.81 0.50 -6.30
N VAL A 308 7.05 0.75 -5.88
CA VAL A 308 8.20 0.94 -6.79
C VAL A 308 8.39 -0.29 -7.68
N VAL A 309 8.43 -1.49 -7.08
CA VAL A 309 8.55 -2.77 -7.82
C VAL A 309 7.39 -2.93 -8.81
N GLY A 310 6.15 -2.68 -8.37
CA GLY A 310 4.96 -2.76 -9.22
C GLY A 310 5.00 -1.83 -10.44
N PHE A 311 5.56 -0.62 -10.28
CA PHE A 311 5.79 0.28 -11.41
C PHE A 311 6.85 -0.26 -12.37
N LEU A 312 7.98 -0.76 -11.87
CA LEU A 312 9.06 -1.29 -12.71
C LEU A 312 8.64 -2.55 -13.49
N GLU A 313 7.88 -3.45 -12.87
CA GLU A 313 7.31 -4.65 -13.52
C GLU A 313 6.58 -4.32 -14.82
N ARG A 314 5.85 -3.19 -14.84
CA ARG A 314 5.02 -2.79 -15.97
C ARG A 314 5.75 -1.89 -16.97
N ASN A 315 6.73 -1.10 -16.53
CA ASN A 315 7.25 0.02 -17.32
C ASN A 315 8.75 -0.02 -17.61
N PHE A 316 9.55 -0.81 -16.89
CA PHE A 316 11.02 -0.73 -16.98
C PHE A 316 11.53 -0.94 -18.42
N LYS A 317 11.03 -1.97 -19.11
CA LYS A 317 11.43 -2.27 -20.50
C LYS A 317 11.06 -1.15 -21.47
N LEU A 318 9.96 -0.46 -21.26
CA LEU A 318 9.58 0.69 -22.07
C LEU A 318 10.56 1.84 -21.81
N LEU A 319 10.65 2.27 -20.54
CA LEU A 319 11.45 3.43 -20.12
C LEU A 319 12.92 3.31 -20.50
N ILE A 320 13.55 2.15 -20.27
CA ILE A 320 14.98 1.95 -20.53
C ILE A 320 15.33 2.00 -22.03
N ASN A 321 14.34 1.80 -22.91
CA ASN A 321 14.52 1.78 -24.36
C ASN A 321 13.97 3.06 -25.04
N MET A 322 13.29 3.93 -24.29
CA MET A 322 12.84 5.22 -24.79
C MET A 322 14.05 6.13 -25.10
N LYS A 323 13.93 6.93 -26.15
CA LYS A 323 15.01 7.81 -26.62
C LYS A 323 15.07 9.17 -25.92
N PHE A 324 13.96 9.58 -25.32
CA PHE A 324 13.79 10.85 -24.61
C PHE A 324 14.31 12.06 -25.39
N TYR A 325 13.63 12.45 -26.48
CA TYR A 325 14.16 13.46 -27.42
C TYR A 325 14.24 14.87 -26.83
N ASP A 326 13.39 15.20 -25.85
CA ASP A 326 13.29 16.52 -25.22
C ASP A 326 14.21 16.67 -24.01
N LEU A 327 14.82 15.57 -23.55
CA LEU A 327 15.85 15.58 -22.51
C LEU A 327 17.24 15.88 -23.08
N THR A 328 18.04 16.61 -22.29
CA THR A 328 19.47 16.78 -22.53
C THR A 328 20.22 15.45 -22.38
N GLU A 329 21.44 15.35 -22.92
CA GLU A 329 22.25 14.13 -22.76
C GLU A 329 22.57 13.82 -21.28
N GLU A 330 22.71 14.86 -20.45
CA GLU A 330 22.88 14.74 -19.00
C GLU A 330 21.63 14.12 -18.35
N GLU A 331 20.44 14.62 -18.67
CA GLU A 331 19.17 14.09 -18.18
C GLU A 331 18.88 12.67 -18.68
N LYS A 332 19.25 12.35 -19.92
CA LYS A 332 19.16 10.98 -20.47
C LYS A 332 20.05 10.01 -19.71
N PHE A 333 21.27 10.44 -19.39
CA PHE A 333 22.17 9.65 -18.57
C PHE A 333 21.60 9.45 -17.16
N GLU A 334 21.11 10.52 -16.53
CA GLU A 334 20.49 10.48 -15.20
C GLU A 334 19.28 9.53 -15.17
N MET A 335 18.38 9.62 -16.16
CA MET A 335 17.22 8.74 -16.31
C MET A 335 17.64 7.28 -16.31
N LYS A 336 18.62 6.94 -17.17
CA LYS A 336 19.11 5.57 -17.32
C LYS A 336 19.81 5.08 -16.05
N ALA A 337 20.66 5.91 -15.46
CA ALA A 337 21.38 5.59 -14.23
C ALA A 337 20.41 5.38 -13.06
N SER A 338 19.41 6.24 -12.90
CA SER A 338 18.41 6.14 -11.83
C SER A 338 17.59 4.86 -11.95
N LEU A 339 17.09 4.51 -13.14
CA LEU A 339 16.34 3.27 -13.35
C LEU A 339 17.16 2.01 -13.03
N LEU A 340 18.44 2.00 -13.41
CA LEU A 340 19.34 0.88 -13.11
C LEU A 340 19.68 0.83 -11.62
N ALA A 341 19.91 1.98 -10.99
CA ALA A 341 20.14 2.10 -9.56
C ALA A 341 18.93 1.61 -8.76
N THR A 342 17.71 1.95 -9.16
CA THR A 342 16.47 1.45 -8.52
C THR A 342 16.39 -0.07 -8.55
N LEU A 343 16.73 -0.71 -9.69
CA LEU A 343 16.76 -2.18 -9.76
C LEU A 343 17.83 -2.78 -8.86
N VAL A 344 19.02 -2.17 -8.82
CA VAL A 344 20.11 -2.63 -7.95
C VAL A 344 19.71 -2.52 -6.47
N CYS A 345 19.12 -1.40 -6.04
CA CYS A 345 18.60 -1.26 -4.67
C CYS A 345 17.57 -2.34 -4.33
N LEU A 346 16.63 -2.63 -5.25
CA LEU A 346 15.56 -3.59 -5.00
C LEU A 346 15.98 -5.06 -5.15
N LEU A 347 17.07 -5.36 -5.87
CA LEU A 347 17.64 -6.71 -5.91
C LEU A 347 18.30 -7.09 -4.58
N GLU A 348 18.77 -6.09 -3.85
CA GLU A 348 19.34 -6.20 -2.50
C GLU A 348 18.32 -5.79 -1.40
N ASP A 349 17.03 -5.71 -1.73
CA ASP A 349 15.97 -5.41 -0.74
C ASP A 349 15.99 -6.46 0.37
N ASP A 350 15.69 -6.13 1.62
CA ASP A 350 15.66 -7.11 2.72
C ASP A 350 14.49 -8.11 2.59
N GLU A 351 13.41 -7.70 1.94
CA GLU A 351 12.22 -8.53 1.74
C GLU A 351 12.33 -9.46 0.53
N GLU A 352 12.30 -10.77 0.79
CA GLU A 352 12.48 -11.80 -0.25
C GLU A 352 11.45 -11.67 -1.38
N ALA A 353 10.19 -11.38 -1.04
CA ALA A 353 9.12 -11.23 -2.02
C ALA A 353 9.39 -10.06 -2.99
N LEU A 354 9.92 -8.94 -2.50
CA LEU A 354 10.27 -7.78 -3.31
C LEU A 354 11.51 -8.07 -4.19
N ARG A 355 12.55 -8.69 -3.62
CA ARG A 355 13.73 -9.13 -4.37
C ARG A 355 13.37 -10.05 -5.53
N GLN A 356 12.54 -11.06 -5.27
CA GLN A 356 12.12 -12.03 -6.30
C GLN A 356 11.33 -11.36 -7.43
N ARG A 357 10.39 -10.48 -7.09
CA ARG A 357 9.62 -9.69 -8.08
C ARG A 357 10.53 -8.79 -8.91
N CYS A 358 11.44 -8.06 -8.27
CA CYS A 358 12.46 -7.25 -8.96
C CYS A 358 13.34 -8.10 -9.89
N GLY A 359 13.76 -9.28 -9.43
CA GLY A 359 14.47 -10.26 -10.25
C GLY A 359 13.70 -10.67 -11.51
N GLY A 360 12.37 -10.83 -11.40
CA GLY A 360 11.48 -11.02 -12.54
C GLY A 360 11.51 -9.88 -13.56
N VAL A 361 11.58 -8.62 -13.09
CA VAL A 361 11.72 -7.44 -13.97
C VAL A 361 13.01 -7.51 -14.79
N VAL A 362 14.12 -7.81 -14.12
CA VAL A 362 15.45 -7.92 -14.76
C VAL A 362 15.48 -9.05 -15.78
N ALA A 363 15.00 -10.24 -15.39
CA ALA A 363 14.93 -11.40 -16.25
C ALA A 363 14.10 -11.10 -17.51
N HIS A 364 12.90 -10.53 -17.36
CA HIS A 364 12.02 -10.21 -18.48
C HIS A 364 12.62 -9.15 -19.42
N ALA A 365 13.36 -8.17 -18.88
CA ALA A 365 14.01 -7.13 -19.67
C ALA A 365 15.22 -7.66 -20.47
N ALA A 366 15.95 -8.64 -19.93
CA ALA A 366 17.15 -9.20 -20.55
C ALA A 366 16.85 -10.39 -21.48
N CYS A 367 15.97 -11.31 -21.05
CA CYS A 367 15.59 -12.49 -21.80
C CYS A 367 14.12 -12.85 -21.49
N PRO A 368 13.15 -12.44 -22.33
CA PRO A 368 11.72 -12.67 -22.09
C PRO A 368 11.31 -14.15 -21.96
N GLU A 369 12.16 -15.06 -22.45
CA GLU A 369 11.95 -16.51 -22.38
C GLU A 369 12.47 -17.13 -21.08
N LEU A 370 13.35 -16.44 -20.35
CA LEU A 370 13.70 -16.83 -18.98
C LEU A 370 12.53 -16.45 -18.07
N GLY A 371 11.98 -17.44 -17.36
CA GLY A 371 11.06 -17.20 -16.26
C GLY A 371 11.75 -16.53 -15.05
N ALA A 372 11.23 -16.78 -13.84
CA ALA A 372 11.86 -16.28 -12.62
C ALA A 372 13.31 -16.76 -12.50
N ALA A 373 14.24 -15.84 -12.25
CA ALA A 373 15.66 -16.11 -12.09
C ALA A 373 16.10 -15.77 -10.66
N VAL A 374 17.10 -16.50 -10.15
CA VAL A 374 17.72 -16.25 -8.84
C VAL A 374 18.49 -14.92 -8.88
N GLY A 375 18.51 -14.17 -7.76
CA GLY A 375 19.10 -12.83 -7.68
C GLY A 375 20.52 -12.69 -8.27
N SER A 376 21.41 -13.65 -8.01
CA SER A 376 22.78 -13.66 -8.57
C SER A 376 22.81 -13.72 -10.09
N ARG A 377 21.88 -14.48 -10.70
CA ARG A 377 21.72 -14.53 -12.15
C ARG A 377 21.13 -13.22 -12.69
N CYS A 378 20.24 -12.57 -11.94
CA CYS A 378 19.71 -11.25 -12.30
C CYS A 378 20.81 -10.19 -12.30
N ALA A 379 21.74 -10.22 -11.35
CA ALA A 379 22.88 -9.31 -11.32
C ALA A 379 23.74 -9.44 -12.59
N GLU A 380 24.08 -10.66 -13.01
CA GLU A 380 24.80 -10.91 -14.27
C GLU A 380 24.05 -10.40 -15.50
N LEU A 381 22.74 -10.64 -15.57
CA LEU A 381 21.90 -10.19 -16.68
C LEU A 381 21.83 -8.66 -16.75
N LEU A 382 21.72 -7.99 -15.60
CA LEU A 382 21.71 -6.53 -15.53
C LEU A 382 23.06 -5.95 -15.94
N LEU A 383 24.18 -6.49 -15.42
CA LEU A 383 25.53 -6.08 -15.80
C LEU A 383 25.79 -6.28 -17.31
N GLY A 384 25.34 -7.40 -17.87
CA GLY A 384 25.41 -7.64 -19.32
C GLY A 384 24.68 -6.57 -20.13
N ARG A 385 23.50 -6.13 -19.66
CA ARG A 385 22.75 -5.02 -20.27
C ARG A 385 23.48 -3.69 -20.16
N VAL A 386 24.08 -3.40 -19.00
CA VAL A 386 24.87 -2.18 -18.78
C VAL A 386 26.09 -2.13 -19.70
N CYS A 387 26.79 -3.26 -19.85
CA CYS A 387 27.98 -3.38 -20.71
C CYS A 387 27.65 -3.16 -22.20
N GLY A 388 26.42 -3.42 -22.64
CA GLY A 388 25.97 -3.13 -24.00
C GLY A 388 25.69 -1.65 -24.29
N SER A 389 25.79 -0.76 -23.29
CA SER A 389 25.55 0.68 -23.41
C SER A 389 26.76 1.42 -23.95
N SER A 390 26.55 2.51 -24.71
CA SER A 390 27.63 3.43 -25.10
C SER A 390 28.28 4.12 -23.89
N ALA A 391 27.53 4.31 -22.81
CA ALA A 391 28.00 4.88 -21.53
C ALA A 391 28.30 3.79 -20.47
N ALA A 392 28.71 2.58 -20.90
CA ALA A 392 28.91 1.43 -20.00
C ALA A 392 29.87 1.75 -18.83
N LEU A 393 31.01 2.39 -19.11
CA LEU A 393 32.01 2.73 -18.09
C LEU A 393 31.41 3.63 -16.99
N GLN A 394 30.67 4.66 -17.39
CA GLN A 394 30.04 5.62 -16.48
C GLN A 394 28.96 4.96 -15.65
N LEU A 395 28.09 4.17 -16.28
CA LEU A 395 27.01 3.46 -15.59
C LEU A 395 27.57 2.45 -14.58
N LEU A 396 28.59 1.67 -14.94
CA LEU A 396 29.24 0.74 -14.01
C LEU A 396 29.89 1.48 -12.84
N ALA A 397 30.51 2.64 -13.07
CA ALA A 397 31.07 3.46 -12.01
C ALA A 397 29.98 4.01 -11.07
N VAL A 398 28.82 4.44 -11.60
CA VAL A 398 27.67 4.85 -10.79
C VAL A 398 27.18 3.68 -9.94
N LEU A 399 26.95 2.51 -10.53
CA LEU A 399 26.44 1.34 -9.78
C LEU A 399 27.44 0.85 -8.72
N ALA A 400 28.75 0.89 -9.01
CA ALA A 400 29.79 0.50 -8.07
C ALA A 400 29.86 1.43 -6.83
N LEU A 401 29.55 2.71 -7.03
CA LEU A 401 29.62 3.76 -6.01
C LEU A 401 28.25 4.20 -5.49
N LEU A 402 27.18 3.50 -5.89
CA LEU A 402 25.82 3.81 -5.50
C LEU A 402 25.73 3.90 -3.98
N ASP A 403 25.13 4.96 -3.47
CA ASP A 403 24.86 5.11 -2.05
C ASP A 403 23.51 4.46 -1.76
N PHE A 404 23.52 3.23 -1.26
CA PHE A 404 22.28 2.49 -0.97
C PHE A 404 21.50 3.11 0.20
N ARG A 405 22.08 4.10 0.91
CA ARG A 405 21.52 4.77 2.10
C ARG A 405 21.07 3.79 3.19
N CYS A 406 21.51 2.53 3.15
CA CYS A 406 21.25 1.58 4.21
C CYS A 406 21.98 2.06 5.46
N GLN A 407 21.24 2.51 6.47
CA GLN A 407 21.82 2.92 7.75
C GLN A 407 22.47 1.71 8.41
N VAL A 408 23.79 1.61 8.24
CA VAL A 408 24.62 0.89 9.18
C VAL A 408 24.59 1.72 10.47
N CYS A 409 23.71 1.36 11.40
CA CYS A 409 23.83 1.82 12.78
C CYS A 409 25.15 1.27 13.33
N LEU A 410 26.25 2.00 13.13
CA LEU A 410 27.42 1.89 13.98
C LEU A 410 26.92 2.21 15.39
N SER A 411 26.89 1.21 16.26
CA SER A 411 26.57 1.45 17.65
C SER A 411 27.56 2.49 18.19
N ASP A 412 27.05 3.62 18.67
CA ASP A 412 27.80 4.72 19.31
C ASP A 412 28.50 4.30 20.63
N GLN A 413 28.73 3.01 20.87
CA GLN A 413 29.27 2.51 22.12
C GLN A 413 30.33 1.45 21.85
N ALA A 414 31.58 1.87 22.06
CA ALA A 414 32.74 1.00 22.19
C ALA A 414 32.72 0.16 23.50
N ASP A 415 31.59 0.07 24.22
CA ASP A 415 31.58 -0.50 25.58
C ASP A 415 30.31 -1.25 26.01
N ASP A 416 29.34 -1.56 25.13
CA ASP A 416 28.20 -2.39 25.54
C ASP A 416 28.03 -3.65 24.67
N GLU A 417 28.01 -4.80 25.35
CA GLU A 417 27.81 -6.14 24.82
C GLU A 417 26.45 -6.25 24.11
N CYS A 418 26.39 -5.83 22.85
CA CYS A 418 25.28 -6.15 21.95
C CYS A 418 25.30 -7.65 21.63
N ARG A 419 24.16 -8.30 21.87
CA ARG A 419 23.92 -9.72 21.65
C ARG A 419 24.28 -10.10 20.20
N ILE A 420 25.06 -11.18 20.08
CA ILE A 420 25.66 -11.76 18.86
C ILE A 420 24.65 -12.06 17.71
N PHE A 421 23.35 -11.93 17.94
CA PHE A 421 22.31 -12.20 16.94
C PHE A 421 21.99 -11.01 16.02
N ASP A 422 22.16 -9.76 16.45
CA ASP A 422 21.91 -8.57 15.61
C ASP A 422 23.09 -8.21 14.69
N GLN A 423 24.26 -8.84 14.89
CA GLN A 423 25.44 -8.60 14.04
C GLN A 423 25.36 -9.34 12.70
N ASN A 424 24.63 -10.45 12.60
CA ASN A 424 24.60 -11.26 11.37
C ASN A 424 23.82 -10.60 10.22
N GLU A 425 22.72 -9.90 10.52
CA GLU A 425 21.95 -9.19 9.47
C GLU A 425 22.70 -7.93 8.99
N LYS A 426 23.40 -7.24 9.89
CA LYS A 426 24.16 -6.01 9.57
C LYS A 426 25.46 -6.26 8.81
N TYR A 427 26.09 -7.43 9.00
CA TYR A 427 27.23 -7.86 8.18
C TYR A 427 26.82 -8.22 6.74
N ASN A 428 25.56 -8.63 6.52
CA ASN A 428 25.07 -8.99 5.19
C ASN A 428 24.91 -7.76 4.28
N VAL A 429 24.43 -6.61 4.81
CA VAL A 429 24.27 -5.36 4.03
C VAL A 429 25.61 -4.86 3.47
N PHE A 430 26.68 -4.89 4.26
CA PHE A 430 28.02 -4.55 3.75
C PHE A 430 28.54 -5.56 2.72
N LEU A 431 28.24 -6.85 2.89
CA LEU A 431 28.61 -7.89 1.93
C LEU A 431 27.88 -7.66 0.59
N GLU A 432 26.59 -7.35 0.62
CA GLU A 432 25.72 -7.12 -0.54
C GLU A 432 26.13 -5.87 -1.34
N GLU A 433 26.38 -4.74 -0.68
CA GLU A 433 26.87 -3.53 -1.35
C GLU A 433 28.23 -3.76 -2.04
N THR A 434 29.09 -4.57 -1.43
CA THR A 434 30.43 -4.85 -2.00
C THR A 434 30.40 -5.81 -3.18
N ILE A 435 29.35 -6.64 -3.34
CA ILE A 435 29.18 -7.54 -4.50
C ILE A 435 29.07 -6.72 -5.79
N TRP A 436 28.20 -5.70 -5.80
CA TRP A 436 28.05 -4.81 -6.96
C TRP A 436 29.33 -4.03 -7.24
N THR A 437 29.99 -3.52 -6.20
CA THR A 437 31.27 -2.83 -6.34
C THR A 437 32.34 -3.69 -7.01
N VAL A 438 32.52 -4.95 -6.59
CA VAL A 438 33.51 -5.87 -7.16
C VAL A 438 33.13 -6.26 -8.58
N ALA A 439 31.88 -6.66 -8.80
CA ALA A 439 31.41 -7.09 -10.12
C ALA A 439 31.51 -5.97 -11.16
N CYS A 440 31.14 -4.74 -10.79
CA CYS A 440 31.32 -3.58 -11.65
C CYS A 440 32.80 -3.28 -11.93
N ALA A 441 33.68 -3.36 -10.92
CA ALA A 441 35.13 -3.17 -11.11
C ALA A 441 35.72 -4.16 -12.12
N ASP A 442 35.32 -5.43 -12.04
CA ASP A 442 35.77 -6.47 -12.98
C ASP A 442 35.34 -6.18 -14.42
N HIS A 443 34.08 -5.77 -14.63
CA HIS A 443 33.61 -5.36 -15.96
C HIS A 443 34.30 -4.08 -16.45
N ILE A 444 34.55 -3.11 -15.58
CA ILE A 444 35.29 -1.89 -15.94
C ILE A 444 36.70 -2.25 -16.45
N LYS A 445 37.42 -3.15 -15.78
CA LYS A 445 38.75 -3.62 -16.23
C LYS A 445 38.69 -4.36 -17.56
N GLN A 446 37.61 -5.11 -17.82
CA GLN A 446 37.43 -5.79 -19.11
C GLN A 446 37.22 -4.80 -20.26
N ILE A 447 36.44 -3.74 -20.01
CA ILE A 447 36.15 -2.68 -21.00
C ILE A 447 37.37 -1.77 -21.20
N TYR A 448 38.06 -1.40 -20.13
CA TYR A 448 39.17 -0.47 -20.15
C TYR A 448 40.49 -1.18 -19.81
N LYS A 449 41.32 -1.41 -20.84
CA LYS A 449 42.62 -2.12 -20.72
C LYS A 449 43.81 -1.21 -20.38
N GLY A 450 43.58 0.06 -20.02
CA GLY A 450 44.64 1.01 -19.66
C GLY A 450 45.00 0.95 -18.18
N SER A 451 46.21 1.40 -17.82
CA SER A 451 46.71 1.41 -16.43
C SER A 451 46.08 2.48 -15.53
N ASN A 452 45.36 3.45 -16.11
CA ASN A 452 44.91 4.67 -15.42
C ASN A 452 43.39 4.72 -15.19
N ILE A 453 42.75 3.57 -14.95
CA ILE A 453 41.28 3.47 -14.75
C ILE A 453 40.78 4.41 -13.65
N CYS A 454 41.49 4.49 -12.53
CA CYS A 454 41.13 5.35 -11.41
C CYS A 454 41.15 6.84 -11.78
N GLU A 455 42.13 7.29 -12.55
CA GLU A 455 42.21 8.68 -13.05
C GLU A 455 41.08 8.96 -14.03
N ARG A 456 40.77 8.00 -14.91
CA ARG A 456 39.64 8.13 -15.82
C ARG A 456 38.31 8.25 -15.09
N ILE A 457 38.12 7.53 -13.97
CA ILE A 457 36.94 7.67 -13.12
C ILE A 457 36.89 9.03 -12.44
N LEU A 458 38.02 9.55 -11.96
CA LEU A 458 38.08 10.91 -11.42
C LEU A 458 37.66 11.96 -12.45
N GLU A 459 38.13 11.86 -13.70
CA GLU A 459 37.73 12.78 -14.77
C GLU A 459 36.21 12.79 -15.01
N MET A 460 35.56 11.63 -14.87
CA MET A 460 34.10 11.52 -15.05
C MET A 460 33.29 12.23 -13.97
N PHE A 461 33.84 12.40 -12.76
CA PHE A 461 33.18 13.14 -11.69
C PHE A 461 33.15 14.65 -11.93
N ASP A 462 34.05 15.15 -12.78
CA ASP A 462 34.15 16.57 -13.12
C ASP A 462 33.56 16.87 -14.52
N ASP A 463 33.24 15.84 -15.31
CA ASP A 463 32.56 15.96 -16.59
C ASP A 463 31.12 16.47 -16.37
N PRO A 464 30.73 17.63 -16.96
CA PRO A 464 29.38 18.18 -16.81
C PRO A 464 28.27 17.20 -17.20
N LEU A 465 28.55 16.25 -18.10
CA LEU A 465 27.56 15.28 -18.56
C LEU A 465 27.15 14.27 -17.48
N TYR A 466 28.05 13.95 -16.54
CA TYR A 466 27.85 12.89 -15.54
C TYR A 466 27.85 13.38 -14.10
N LYS A 467 28.48 14.54 -13.86
CA LYS A 467 28.72 15.09 -12.52
C LYS A 467 27.47 15.12 -11.65
N GLN A 468 26.36 15.70 -12.14
CA GLN A 468 25.14 15.78 -11.33
C GLN A 468 24.58 14.41 -10.96
N THR A 469 24.69 13.43 -11.85
CA THR A 469 24.21 12.06 -11.59
C THR A 469 25.07 11.38 -10.53
N PHE A 470 26.40 11.54 -10.59
CA PHE A 470 27.31 11.05 -9.55
C PHE A 470 27.03 11.71 -8.20
N ASP A 471 26.88 13.04 -8.18
CA ASP A 471 26.60 13.78 -6.94
C ASP A 471 25.28 13.33 -6.30
N LYS A 472 24.24 13.08 -7.12
CA LYS A 472 22.91 12.65 -6.64
C LYS A 472 22.86 11.19 -6.17
N LEU A 473 23.39 10.26 -6.97
CA LEU A 473 23.23 8.81 -6.74
C LEU A 473 24.35 8.21 -5.88
N CYS A 474 25.57 8.74 -5.96
CA CYS A 474 26.73 8.20 -5.26
C CYS A 474 27.09 9.02 -4.00
N GLY A 475 26.60 10.26 -3.88
CA GLY A 475 26.72 11.08 -2.67
C GLY A 475 28.15 11.17 -2.12
N GLY A 476 28.30 10.83 -0.84
CA GLY A 476 29.59 10.87 -0.14
C GLY A 476 30.66 9.93 -0.73
N ASN A 477 30.27 8.89 -1.47
CA ASN A 477 31.20 7.91 -2.05
C ASN A 477 32.12 8.54 -3.11
N VAL A 478 31.65 9.58 -3.81
CA VAL A 478 32.47 10.36 -4.77
C VAL A 478 33.61 11.08 -4.04
N GLY A 479 33.29 11.71 -2.90
CA GLY A 479 34.26 12.41 -2.06
C GLY A 479 35.29 11.45 -1.47
N ALA A 480 34.84 10.32 -0.92
CA ALA A 480 35.71 9.27 -0.41
C ALA A 480 36.66 8.74 -1.50
N PHE A 481 36.17 8.52 -2.72
CA PHE A 481 37.00 8.03 -3.83
C PHE A 481 38.11 9.03 -4.17
N ARG A 482 37.79 10.33 -4.23
CA ARG A 482 38.77 11.41 -4.42
C ARG A 482 39.81 11.43 -3.30
N ASN A 483 39.38 11.32 -2.05
CA ASN A 483 40.29 11.38 -0.89
C ASN A 483 41.25 10.19 -0.83
N ILE A 484 40.77 8.98 -1.12
CA ILE A 484 41.60 7.76 -1.17
C ILE A 484 42.68 7.87 -2.24
N LEU A 485 42.35 8.39 -3.42
CA LEU A 485 43.33 8.55 -4.51
C LEU A 485 44.37 9.63 -4.22
N ASN A 486 43.97 10.69 -3.51
CA ASN A 486 44.88 11.77 -3.08
C ASN A 486 45.68 11.44 -1.81
N GLY A 487 45.48 10.28 -1.20
CA GLY A 487 46.16 9.88 0.04
C GLY A 487 45.75 10.68 1.28
N LEU A 488 44.53 11.21 1.29
CA LEU A 488 44.03 12.14 2.32
C LEU A 488 43.21 11.47 3.44
N GLU A 489 42.82 10.19 3.30
CA GLU A 489 42.08 9.47 4.35
C GLU A 489 43.01 8.81 5.38
N ARG A 490 42.70 9.00 6.67
CA ARG A 490 43.30 8.23 7.78
C ARG A 490 42.69 6.83 7.79
N SER A 491 43.49 5.80 8.08
CA SER A 491 43.12 4.37 8.04
C SER A 491 41.82 4.00 8.76
N ASP A 492 41.40 4.81 9.72
CA ASP A 492 40.32 4.51 10.65
C ASP A 492 38.97 5.14 10.25
N VAL A 493 38.93 5.92 9.14
CA VAL A 493 37.72 6.64 8.63
C VAL A 493 37.42 6.28 7.16
N VAL A 494 38.10 5.29 6.61
CA VAL A 494 38.00 4.92 5.19
C VAL A 494 36.66 4.23 4.93
N ASN A 495 35.89 4.72 3.95
CA ASN A 495 34.70 4.01 3.46
C ASN A 495 35.13 2.66 2.84
N PRO A 496 34.80 1.51 3.47
CA PRO A 496 35.35 0.20 3.06
C PRO A 496 34.96 -0.21 1.64
N LYS A 497 33.75 0.16 1.21
CA LYS A 497 33.24 -0.10 -0.15
C LYS A 497 34.07 0.64 -1.19
N VAL A 498 34.30 1.92 -0.97
CA VAL A 498 35.07 2.76 -1.92
C VAL A 498 36.53 2.32 -1.94
N ALA A 499 37.11 1.96 -0.80
CA ALA A 499 38.46 1.39 -0.74
C ALA A 499 38.58 0.06 -1.47
N LEU A 500 37.57 -0.81 -1.33
CA LEU A 500 37.48 -2.05 -2.10
C LEU A 500 37.43 -1.76 -3.59
N PHE A 501 36.59 -0.82 -4.02
CA PHE A 501 36.50 -0.42 -5.43
C PHE A 501 37.86 0.01 -5.98
N VAL A 502 38.53 0.95 -5.31
CA VAL A 502 39.86 1.44 -5.71
C VAL A 502 40.88 0.30 -5.76
N ARG A 503 40.85 -0.62 -4.79
CA ARG A 503 41.73 -1.79 -4.75
C ARG A 503 41.50 -2.72 -5.93
N GLU A 504 40.24 -3.05 -6.23
CA GLU A 504 39.91 -3.95 -7.33
C GLU A 504 40.20 -3.35 -8.71
N LEU A 505 40.14 -2.02 -8.86
CA LEU A 505 40.53 -1.33 -10.10
C LEU A 505 42.05 -1.22 -10.30
N ARG A 506 42.85 -1.32 -9.22
CA ARG A 506 44.32 -1.28 -9.25
C ARG A 506 44.96 -2.65 -9.38
N ARG A 507 44.20 -3.72 -9.16
CA ARG A 507 44.59 -5.12 -9.40
C ARG A 507 44.48 -5.44 -10.88
#